data_AF-A0A1S7LMQ0-F1
#
_entry.id   AF-A0A1S7LMQ0-F1
#
_cell.length_a   1.000
_cell.length_b   1.000
_cell.length_c   1.000
_cell.angle_alpha   90.00
_cell.angle_beta   90.00
_cell.angle_gamma   90.00
#
_symmetry.space_group_name_H-M   'P 1'
#
loop_
_entity.id
_entity.type
_entity.pdbx_description
1 polymer ?
#
loop_
_entity_poly.entity_id
_entity_poly.type
_entity_poly.pdbx_seq_one_letter_code
_entity_poly.pdbx_strand_id
1 'polypeptide(L)' 'MDKPQHRRRPSKKVFPPCTECSEQKPFTWNCGCGYAVCNECLKDEALLVKTKWNGRTWACPQCGLSHMGPNR' A
#
# COMPACT_ATOMS: atom_id res chain seq x y z
N MET A 1 -43.90 -10.73 -8.50
CA MET A 1 -42.59 -11.38 -8.72
C MET A 1 -41.52 -10.36 -8.35
N ASP A 2 -41.10 -10.37 -7.09
CA ASP A 2 -40.13 -9.42 -6.54
C ASP A 2 -38.72 -9.85 -6.96
N LYS A 3 -38.06 -9.06 -7.82
CA LYS A 3 -36.68 -9.32 -8.26
C LYS A 3 -35.74 -8.84 -7.15
N PRO A 4 -34.95 -9.71 -6.51
CA PRO A 4 -33.98 -9.26 -5.54
C PRO A 4 -32.92 -8.41 -6.26
N GLN A 5 -32.91 -7.12 -5.94
CA GLN A 5 -31.84 -6.22 -6.35
C GLN A 5 -30.55 -6.71 -5.68
N HIS A 6 -29.70 -7.41 -6.44
CA HIS A 6 -28.33 -7.69 -6.04
C HIS A 6 -27.61 -6.35 -5.84
N ARG A 7 -27.63 -5.83 -4.61
CA ARG A 7 -26.69 -4.80 -4.15
C ARG A 7 -25.30 -5.37 -4.40
N ARG A 8 -24.67 -4.95 -5.50
CA ARG A 8 -23.25 -5.22 -5.75
C ARG A 8 -22.50 -4.62 -4.57
N ARG A 9 -22.12 -5.47 -3.62
CA ARG A 9 -21.21 -5.08 -2.54
C ARG A 9 -20.01 -4.41 -3.22
N PRO A 10 -19.64 -3.18 -2.86
CA PRO A 10 -18.47 -2.56 -3.45
C PRO A 10 -17.30 -3.51 -3.23
N SER A 11 -16.69 -3.97 -4.32
CA SER A 11 -15.53 -4.83 -4.27
C SER A 11 -14.54 -4.19 -3.32
N LYS A 12 -14.25 -4.83 -2.18
CA LYS A 12 -13.23 -4.34 -1.24
C LYS A 12 -11.99 -4.08 -2.07
N LYS A 13 -11.46 -2.85 -2.06
CA LYS A 13 -10.19 -2.54 -2.75
C LYS A 13 -9.14 -3.48 -2.16
N VAL A 14 -8.73 -4.48 -2.93
CA VAL A 14 -7.68 -5.40 -2.52
C VAL A 14 -6.36 -4.70 -2.78
N PHE A 15 -5.61 -4.45 -1.71
CA PHE A 15 -4.25 -3.92 -1.83
C PHE A 15 -3.29 -5.05 -2.19
N PRO A 16 -2.24 -4.78 -2.99
CA PRO A 16 -1.21 -5.77 -3.26
C PRO A 16 -0.54 -6.25 -1.96
N PRO A 17 -0.02 -7.48 -1.90
CA PRO A 17 0.75 -7.94 -0.74
C PRO A 17 2.01 -7.10 -0.57
N CYS A 18 2.46 -6.96 0.68
CA CYS A 18 3.73 -6.29 0.98
C CYS A 18 4.90 -7.07 0.38
N THR A 19 5.82 -6.43 -0.32
CA THR A 19 7.03 -7.05 -0.88
C THR A 19 8.01 -7.49 0.21
N GLU A 20 8.06 -6.81 1.35
CA GLU A 20 9.00 -7.11 2.43
C GLU A 20 8.57 -8.30 3.29
N CYS A 21 7.31 -8.31 3.74
CA CYS A 21 6.79 -9.38 4.60
C CYS A 21 5.92 -10.40 3.86
N SER A 22 5.66 -10.20 2.56
CA SER A 22 4.76 -11.03 1.73
C SER A 22 3.32 -11.17 2.25
N GLU A 23 2.93 -10.39 3.25
CA GLU A 23 1.62 -10.50 3.87
C GLU A 23 0.58 -9.59 3.20
N GLN A 24 -0.66 -10.08 3.15
CA GLN A 24 -1.78 -9.37 2.58
C GLN A 24 -2.40 -8.44 3.64
N LYS A 25 -2.11 -7.15 3.51
CA LYS A 25 -2.50 -6.14 4.50
C LYS A 25 -3.75 -5.36 4.04
N PRO A 26 -4.55 -4.83 4.97
CA PRO A 26 -5.70 -3.99 4.63
C PRO A 26 -5.30 -2.67 3.96
N PHE A 27 -4.02 -2.30 4.04
CA PHE A 27 -3.43 -1.15 3.37
C PHE A 27 -1.95 -1.40 3.09
N THR A 28 -1.54 -1.16 1.84
CA THR A 28 -0.14 -1.10 1.44
C THR A 28 0.10 0.13 0.59
N TRP A 29 1.25 0.75 0.79
CA TRP A 29 1.79 1.78 -0.08
C TRP A 29 2.25 1.12 -1.37
N ASN A 30 1.56 1.37 -2.47
CA ASN A 30 1.93 0.84 -3.77
C ASN A 30 2.70 1.90 -4.59
N CYS A 31 3.78 1.45 -5.22
CA CYS A 31 4.44 2.17 -6.29
C CYS A 31 3.97 1.61 -7.63
N GLY A 32 3.86 2.47 -8.65
CA GLY A 32 3.56 2.04 -10.02
C GLY A 32 4.61 1.12 -10.64
N CYS A 33 5.80 0.99 -10.03
CA CYS A 33 6.83 0.03 -10.46
C CYS A 33 6.54 -1.43 -10.02
N GLY A 34 5.48 -1.65 -9.24
CA GLY A 34 5.10 -2.96 -8.71
C GLY A 34 5.56 -3.21 -7.27
N TYR A 35 6.36 -2.33 -6.68
CA TYR A 35 6.74 -2.42 -5.27
C TYR A 35 5.56 -2.02 -4.37
N ALA A 36 5.28 -2.81 -3.35
CA ALA A 36 4.26 -2.50 -2.36
C ALA A 36 4.80 -2.72 -0.94
N VAL A 37 4.54 -1.82 -0.01
CA VAL A 37 5.04 -1.96 1.37
C VAL A 37 3.95 -1.58 2.37
N CYS A 38 3.85 -2.33 3.46
CA CYS A 38 2.86 -2.05 4.50
C CYS A 38 3.38 -1.00 5.50
N ASN A 39 2.46 -0.41 6.27
CA ASN A 39 2.83 0.58 7.31
C ASN A 39 3.74 0.01 8.40
N GLU A 40 3.66 -1.30 8.68
CA GLU A 40 4.50 -1.96 9.68
C GLU A 40 5.94 -2.04 9.19
N CYS A 41 6.16 -2.54 7.99
CA CYS A 41 7.50 -2.59 7.38
C CYS A 41 8.07 -1.19 7.14
N LEU A 42 7.26 -0.20 6.80
CA LEU A 42 7.74 1.20 6.67
C LEU A 42 8.22 1.82 7.98
N LYS A 43 7.85 1.27 9.14
CA LYS A 43 8.33 1.72 10.46
C LYS A 43 9.59 1.01 10.91
N ASP A 44 9.97 -0.08 10.23
CA ASP A 44 11.21 -0.78 10.51
C ASP A 44 12.41 0.09 10.14
N GLU A 45 13.42 0.16 11.01
CA GLU A 45 14.58 1.04 10.83
C GLU A 45 15.33 0.77 9.52
N ALA A 46 15.43 -0.50 9.09
CA ALA A 46 16.09 -0.84 7.84
C ALA A 46 15.33 -0.29 6.63
N LEU A 47 14.00 -0.26 6.70
CA LEU A 47 13.14 0.24 5.63
C LEU A 47 13.00 1.76 5.67
N LEU A 48 12.99 2.37 6.85
CA LEU A 48 13.00 3.83 7.02
C LEU A 48 14.18 4.46 6.26
N VAL A 49 15.38 3.89 6.41
CA VAL A 49 16.59 4.38 5.74
C VAL A 49 16.52 4.15 4.23
N LYS A 50 16.09 2.96 3.79
CA LYS A 50 15.99 2.61 2.35
C LYS A 50 14.95 3.45 1.63
N THR A 51 13.81 3.68 2.25
CA THR A 51 12.69 4.41 1.66
C THR A 51 12.68 5.90 2.00
N LYS A 52 13.62 6.37 2.82
CA LYS A 52 13.65 7.76 3.31
C LYS A 52 12.29 8.22 3.86
N TRP A 53 11.55 7.32 4.52
CA TRP A 53 10.24 7.62 5.03
C TRP A 53 10.31 8.61 6.19
N ASN A 54 9.52 9.67 6.09
CA ASN A 54 9.47 10.75 7.08
C ASN A 54 8.09 10.91 7.72
N GLY A 55 7.24 9.87 7.64
CA GLY A 55 5.87 9.90 8.15
C GLY A 55 4.82 10.43 7.16
N ARG A 56 5.23 11.14 6.11
CA ARG A 56 4.33 11.66 5.07
C ARG A 56 4.72 11.26 3.66
N THR A 57 6.00 11.15 3.38
CA THR A 57 6.53 10.82 2.05
C THR A 57 7.50 9.66 2.17
N TRP A 58 7.49 8.75 1.20
CA TRP A 58 8.51 7.72 1.03
C TRP A 58 9.04 7.75 -0.40
N ALA A 59 10.30 7.39 -0.58
CA ALA A 59 10.90 7.06 -1.85
C ALA A 59 10.86 5.54 -2.06
N CYS A 60 10.47 5.10 -3.25
CA CYS A 60 10.47 3.70 -3.60
C CYS A 60 11.93 3.20 -3.70
N PRO A 61 12.31 2.13 -2.96
CA PRO A 61 13.68 1.63 -3.00
C PRO A 61 14.02 0.92 -4.33
N GLN A 62 13.00 0.57 -5.12
CA GLN A 62 13.17 -0.16 -6.37
C GLN A 62 13.34 0.76 -7.59
N CYS A 63 12.58 1.86 -7.66
CA CYS A 63 12.62 2.79 -8.80
C CYS A 63 13.03 4.22 -8.45
N GLY A 64 13.21 4.54 -7.16
CA GLY A 64 13.61 5.87 -6.70
C GLY A 64 12.50 6.94 -6.73
N LEU A 65 11.28 6.60 -7.16
CA LEU A 65 10.18 7.56 -7.21
C LEU A 65 9.70 7.94 -5.80
N SER A 66 9.52 9.24 -5.58
CA SER A 66 8.94 9.76 -4.35
C SER A 66 7.41 9.71 -4.41
N HIS A 67 6.83 9.09 -3.40
CA HIS A 67 5.40 8.98 -3.18
C HIS A 67 5.02 9.76 -1.93
N MET A 68 3.90 10.46 -2.02
CA MET A 68 3.32 11.14 -0.87
C MET A 68 2.20 10.29 -0.29
N GLY A 69 1.95 10.53 1.00
CA GLY A 69 0.80 10.07 1.76
C GLY A 69 -0.49 10.07 0.94
N PRO A 70 -1.44 9.14 1.17
CA PRO A 70 -2.80 9.40 0.73
C PRO A 70 -3.17 10.76 1.33
N ASN A 71 -3.33 11.78 0.47
CA ASN A 71 -3.88 13.06 0.89
C ASN A 71 -5.22 12.71 1.53
N ARG A 72 -5.32 12.97 2.84
CA ARG A 72 -6.60 12.93 3.55
C ARG A 72 -7.54 13.95 2.94
#